data_AF-A0A4U1CGL8-F1
#
_entry.id   AF-A0A4U1CGL8-F1
#
_cell.length_a   1.000
_cell.length_b   1.000
_cell.length_c   1.000
_cell.angle_alpha   90.00
_cell.angle_beta   90.00
_cell.angle_gamma   90.00
#
_symmetry.space_group_name_H-M   'P 1'
#
loop_
_entity.id
_entity.type
_entity.pdbx_description
1 polymer ?
#
loop_
_entity_poly.entity_id
_entity_poly.type
_entity_poly.pdbx_seq_one_letter_code
_entity_poly.pdbx_strand_id
1 'polypeptide(L)'
;MLQTKRSSEQLLLFFLVLWTVINIVQAAFVELHADEAYYWMYSRFMDWGYFDHPPMVAVFIKLGDALFRNSLGLRLITVVSSALSVYLLWKIVSRYTQNFQLFALLFSGVVLFHVYGFITTPDSPLFFFSILFFYVYQRYAEEDKAKWALLLALIIACLLYSKYHGILVLFFTIISNFKLLRRPSFWMIVVVSICAFLPHIMWQINNHYPSFYYHVIDRNADFYKFKFTSEYVLAQLALAGPLVGWFLYKSAVQLKSSDAFIRAVKFNFYGVFVFFLFSTFKGRVEAHWTLPAMLCLFILAYIEIGRKPVPKWLNYLSLANIALIILVRLILIFPIDALMKVKVIAYYFGTKKWAAQIKDKAGNYPVIFTDSFQIPSRYNYYTYSTRGFGYDSRYYRKNQYDIWPLEDSIRNRKAYYVLSQSHGENVKQDTIATDKGLFYGLWINKVRMYQKVTVRLSEVPEEWQRGETKKVTLEITNPYQEPVSLGNAGEEWKCILEYGFKMDGNFVYFKTFTADVSQLVIKPHTTVRVPGMLEVPKETGKYKLIFSVRTEPFSGGRNSGMITADVK
;
A
#
# COMPACT_ATOMS: atom_id res chain seq x y z
N MET A 1 16.22 -53.34 -1.09
CA MET A 1 16.50 -51.88 -1.05
C MET A 1 15.43 -51.21 -0.20
N LEU A 2 15.65 -51.11 1.12
CA LEU A 2 14.72 -50.48 2.05
C LEU A 2 14.88 -48.95 1.94
N GLN A 3 14.10 -48.30 1.07
CA GLN A 3 13.91 -46.85 1.16
C GLN A 3 13.19 -46.57 2.47
N THR A 4 13.92 -46.17 3.51
CA THR A 4 13.35 -45.64 4.75
C THR A 4 12.49 -44.43 4.40
N LYS A 5 11.17 -44.61 4.42
CA LYS A 5 10.18 -43.56 4.17
C LYS A 5 10.37 -42.49 5.25
N ARG A 6 10.85 -41.30 4.87
CA ARG A 6 11.06 -40.17 5.80
C ARG A 6 9.76 -39.85 6.55
N SER A 7 9.87 -39.51 7.83
CA SER A 7 8.70 -39.07 8.61
C SER A 7 8.16 -37.74 8.08
N SER A 8 6.88 -37.44 8.31
CA SER A 8 6.28 -36.15 7.93
C SER A 8 7.04 -34.95 8.49
N GLU A 9 7.69 -35.11 9.65
CA GLU A 9 8.49 -34.06 10.28
C GLU A 9 9.83 -33.84 9.57
N GLN A 10 10.50 -34.90 9.11
CA GLN A 10 11.71 -34.77 8.31
C GLN A 10 11.41 -34.13 6.94
N LEU A 11 10.29 -34.49 6.32
CA LEU A 11 9.84 -33.87 5.07
C LEU A 11 9.49 -32.38 5.29
N LEU A 12 8.83 -32.05 6.39
CA LEU A 12 8.54 -30.67 6.79
C LEU A 12 9.82 -29.87 6.96
N LEU A 13 10.80 -30.36 7.71
CA LEU A 13 12.06 -29.67 7.92
C LEU A 13 12.78 -29.40 6.60
N PHE A 14 12.87 -30.43 5.73
CA PHE A 14 13.47 -30.26 4.40
C PHE A 14 12.74 -29.21 3.57
N PHE A 15 11.40 -29.23 3.57
CA PHE A 15 10.59 -28.26 2.85
C PHE A 15 10.76 -26.84 3.40
N LEU A 16 10.83 -26.67 4.73
CA LEU A 16 11.06 -25.38 5.37
C LEU A 16 12.42 -24.80 4.99
N VAL A 17 13.48 -25.63 5.00
CA VAL A 17 14.82 -25.22 4.56
C VAL A 17 14.79 -24.81 3.09
N LEU A 18 14.22 -25.64 2.22
CA LEU A 18 14.12 -25.35 0.79
C LEU A 18 13.32 -24.06 0.52
N TRP A 19 12.14 -23.91 1.13
CA TRP A 19 11.30 -22.73 1.03
C TRP A 19 12.05 -21.46 1.46
N THR A 20 12.74 -21.53 2.60
CA THR A 20 13.54 -20.43 3.14
C THR A 20 14.67 -20.07 2.19
N VAL A 21 15.44 -21.04 1.70
CA VAL A 21 16.56 -20.79 0.78
C VAL A 21 16.08 -20.13 -0.52
N ILE A 22 15.02 -20.64 -1.15
CA ILE A 22 14.51 -20.05 -2.40
C ILE A 22 14.02 -18.61 -2.14
N ASN A 23 13.41 -18.34 -0.99
CA ASN A 23 12.98 -16.99 -0.63
C ASN A 23 14.14 -16.05 -0.28
N ILE A 24 15.22 -16.53 0.36
CA ILE A 24 16.45 -15.76 0.58
C ILE A 24 17.07 -15.37 -0.77
N VAL A 25 17.17 -16.30 -1.71
CA VAL A 25 17.69 -16.04 -3.05
C VAL A 25 16.84 -14.97 -3.75
N GLN A 26 15.51 -15.10 -3.77
CA GLN A 26 14.65 -14.05 -4.34
C GLN A 26 14.81 -12.71 -3.63
N ALA A 27 14.83 -12.71 -2.30
CA ALA A 27 14.95 -11.50 -1.49
C ALA A 27 16.24 -10.74 -1.79
N ALA A 28 17.35 -11.46 -1.98
CA ALA A 28 18.66 -10.87 -2.25
C ALA A 28 18.80 -10.33 -3.68
N PHE A 29 18.31 -11.06 -4.69
CA PHE A 29 18.64 -10.77 -6.09
C PHE A 29 17.59 -9.99 -6.87
N VAL A 30 16.31 -10.01 -6.46
CA VAL A 30 15.26 -9.23 -7.14
C VAL A 30 15.34 -7.77 -6.69
N GLU A 31 15.35 -6.82 -7.63
CA GLU A 31 15.25 -5.39 -7.28
C GLU A 31 13.92 -5.06 -6.57
N LEU A 32 13.87 -3.96 -5.85
CA LEU A 32 12.66 -3.57 -5.12
C LEU A 32 11.50 -3.19 -6.03
N HIS A 33 10.33 -3.72 -5.70
CA HIS A 33 9.06 -3.14 -6.13
C HIS A 33 8.94 -1.72 -5.56
N ALA A 34 8.29 -0.79 -6.27
CA ALA A 34 8.24 0.60 -5.78
C ALA A 34 7.52 0.74 -4.43
N ASP A 35 6.49 -0.09 -4.19
CA ASP A 35 5.79 -0.08 -2.90
C ASP A 35 6.70 -0.55 -1.76
N GLU A 36 7.61 -1.53 -1.98
CA GLU A 36 8.60 -1.92 -0.97
C GLU A 36 9.55 -0.76 -0.64
N ALA A 37 9.97 0.00 -1.66
CA ALA A 37 10.80 1.18 -1.45
C ALA A 37 10.04 2.26 -0.66
N TYR A 38 8.74 2.41 -0.91
CA TYR A 38 7.88 3.33 -0.18
C TYR A 38 7.68 2.91 1.29
N TYR A 39 7.47 1.61 1.56
CA TYR A 39 7.41 1.10 2.93
C TYR A 39 8.79 1.08 3.61
N TRP A 40 9.89 1.04 2.86
CA TRP A 40 11.21 1.29 3.44
C TRP A 40 11.33 2.72 3.97
N MET A 41 10.74 3.71 3.28
CA MET A 41 10.66 5.08 3.81
C MET A 41 9.86 5.14 5.12
N TYR A 42 8.82 4.31 5.29
CA TYR A 42 8.08 4.21 6.55
C TYR A 42 9.04 3.78 7.68
N SER A 43 9.92 2.83 7.42
CA SER A 43 10.94 2.40 8.40
C SER A 43 11.99 3.49 8.77
N ARG A 44 12.12 4.54 7.94
CA ARG A 44 12.98 5.70 8.24
C ARG A 44 12.30 6.68 9.17
N PHE A 45 10.98 6.82 9.05
CA PHE A 45 10.13 7.72 9.82
C PHE A 45 9.09 6.92 10.61
N MET A 46 9.57 6.14 11.59
CA MET A 46 8.71 5.24 12.38
C MET A 46 7.64 6.02 13.12
N ASP A 47 6.38 5.66 12.88
CA ASP A 47 5.22 6.21 13.57
C ASP A 47 4.16 5.11 13.79
N TRP A 48 3.10 5.42 14.54
CA TRP A 48 2.01 4.50 14.87
C TRP A 48 1.00 4.31 13.73
N GLY A 49 1.13 5.05 12.63
CA GLY A 49 0.34 4.92 11.42
C GLY A 49 0.95 5.69 10.26
N TYR A 50 0.42 5.44 9.07
CA TYR A 50 0.80 6.13 7.83
C TYR A 50 -0.45 6.36 6.98
N PHE A 51 -0.30 7.14 5.91
CA PHE A 51 -1.37 7.64 5.06
C PHE A 51 -2.33 6.53 4.63
N ASP A 52 -1.82 5.42 4.12
CA ASP A 52 -2.62 4.31 3.59
C ASP A 52 -2.63 3.06 4.47
N HIS A 53 -1.67 2.90 5.40
CA HIS A 53 -1.48 1.65 6.13
C HIS A 53 -1.03 1.82 7.58
N PRO A 54 -1.36 0.86 8.46
CA PRO A 54 -0.77 0.78 9.79
C PRO A 54 0.70 0.29 9.76
N PRO A 55 1.43 0.37 10.89
CA PRO A 55 2.90 0.34 10.90
C PRO A 55 3.62 -1.01 10.81
N MET A 56 2.95 -2.15 10.82
CA MET A 56 3.68 -3.44 10.96
C MET A 56 4.64 -3.72 9.80
N VAL A 57 4.34 -3.27 8.58
CA VAL A 57 5.26 -3.38 7.44
C VAL A 57 6.57 -2.61 7.71
N ALA A 58 6.47 -1.42 8.32
CA ALA A 58 7.63 -0.61 8.66
C ALA A 58 8.49 -1.29 9.74
N VAL A 59 7.85 -1.94 10.72
CA VAL A 59 8.52 -2.74 11.76
C VAL A 59 9.28 -3.91 11.15
N PHE A 60 8.63 -4.68 10.26
CA PHE A 60 9.27 -5.80 9.55
C PHE A 60 10.52 -5.34 8.79
N ILE A 61 10.40 -4.25 8.03
CA ILE A 61 11.53 -3.68 7.28
C ILE A 61 12.61 -3.15 8.21
N LYS A 62 12.25 -2.43 9.29
CA LYS A 62 13.21 -1.83 10.23
C LYS A 62 14.11 -2.87 10.90
N LEU A 63 13.51 -3.96 11.37
CA LEU A 63 14.23 -5.04 12.03
C LEU A 63 15.22 -5.74 11.08
N GLY A 64 14.80 -6.00 9.84
CA GLY A 64 15.67 -6.64 8.86
C GLY A 64 16.76 -5.71 8.30
N ASP A 65 16.42 -4.45 8.01
CA ASP A 65 17.36 -3.42 7.52
C ASP A 65 18.42 -3.06 8.58
N ALA A 66 18.12 -3.25 9.87
CA ALA A 66 19.10 -3.11 10.95
C ALA A 66 20.19 -4.19 10.92
N LEU A 67 19.90 -5.37 10.35
CA LEU A 67 20.86 -6.47 10.21
C LEU A 67 21.65 -6.38 8.89
N PHE A 68 20.96 -6.12 7.78
CA PHE A 68 21.59 -5.97 6.47
C PHE A 68 21.02 -4.75 5.72
N ARG A 69 21.88 -3.84 5.30
CA ARG A 69 21.47 -2.62 4.56
C ARG A 69 21.37 -2.88 3.06
N ASN A 70 20.55 -3.86 2.67
CA ASN A 70 20.34 -4.27 1.29
C ASN A 70 18.92 -4.87 1.09
N SER A 71 18.65 -5.43 -0.08
CA SER A 71 17.35 -6.00 -0.45
C SER A 71 16.96 -7.20 0.42
N LEU A 72 17.96 -8.03 0.77
CA LEU A 72 17.77 -9.15 1.68
C LEU A 72 17.36 -8.67 3.07
N GLY A 73 18.05 -7.67 3.63
CA GLY A 73 17.70 -7.14 4.95
C GLY A 73 16.29 -6.57 5.00
N LEU A 74 15.90 -5.75 4.02
CA LEU A 74 14.53 -5.24 3.92
C LEU A 74 13.47 -6.35 3.99
N ARG A 75 13.76 -7.50 3.37
CA ARG A 75 12.84 -8.63 3.22
C ARG A 75 13.04 -9.75 4.24
N LEU A 76 14.05 -9.66 5.11
CA LEU A 76 14.49 -10.76 5.95
C LEU A 76 13.39 -11.25 6.89
N ILE A 77 12.70 -10.32 7.56
CA ILE A 77 11.62 -10.67 8.48
C ILE A 77 10.43 -11.28 7.74
N THR A 78 10.15 -10.83 6.51
CA THR A 78 9.15 -11.47 5.65
C THR A 78 9.53 -12.91 5.33
N VAL A 79 10.79 -13.18 4.94
CA VAL A 79 11.25 -14.54 4.64
C VAL A 79 11.12 -15.46 5.86
N VAL A 80 11.56 -15.00 7.03
CA VAL A 80 11.46 -15.75 8.29
C VAL A 80 10.00 -16.00 8.67
N SER A 81 9.16 -14.97 8.62
CA SER A 81 7.73 -15.09 8.91
C SER A 81 7.02 -16.01 7.93
N SER A 82 7.45 -16.07 6.68
CA SER A 82 6.91 -16.98 5.67
C SER A 82 7.26 -18.44 5.98
N ALA A 83 8.50 -18.73 6.40
CA ALA A 83 8.86 -20.07 6.84
C ALA A 83 8.07 -20.51 8.08
N LEU A 84 7.90 -19.61 9.06
CA LEU A 84 7.09 -19.88 10.23
C LEU A 84 5.60 -20.07 9.88
N SER A 85 5.08 -19.29 8.92
CA SER A 85 3.74 -19.45 8.36
C SER A 85 3.52 -20.85 7.79
N VAL A 86 4.47 -21.39 7.02
CA VAL A 86 4.40 -22.77 6.49
C VAL A 86 4.29 -23.77 7.63
N TYR A 87 5.14 -23.64 8.65
CA TYR A 87 5.14 -24.53 9.81
C TYR A 87 3.80 -24.49 10.57
N LEU A 88 3.30 -23.29 10.88
CA LEU A 88 2.04 -23.11 11.60
C LEU A 88 0.85 -23.61 10.78
N LEU A 89 0.86 -23.36 9.47
CA LEU A 89 -0.18 -23.83 8.56
C LEU A 89 -0.21 -25.35 8.48
N TRP A 90 0.96 -26.01 8.44
CA TRP A 90 1.04 -27.47 8.57
C TRP A 90 0.43 -27.94 9.90
N LYS A 91 0.76 -27.31 11.03
CA LYS A 91 0.21 -27.68 12.34
C LYS A 91 -1.31 -27.48 12.45
N ILE A 92 -1.90 -26.54 11.72
CA ILE A 92 -3.36 -26.37 11.61
C ILE A 92 -3.98 -27.58 10.90
N VAL A 93 -3.46 -27.91 9.72
CA VAL A 93 -4.11 -28.87 8.83
C VAL A 93 -3.75 -30.33 9.11
N SER A 94 -2.60 -30.60 9.73
CA SER A 94 -2.14 -31.95 10.07
C SER A 94 -3.08 -32.66 11.05
N ARG A 95 -3.86 -31.90 11.82
CA ARG A 95 -4.92 -32.43 12.69
C ARG A 95 -6.03 -33.17 11.94
N TYR A 96 -6.25 -32.84 10.67
CA TYR A 96 -7.31 -33.43 9.84
C TYR A 96 -6.78 -34.40 8.78
N THR A 97 -5.56 -34.21 8.29
CA THR A 97 -4.95 -35.09 7.29
C THR A 97 -3.43 -35.07 7.45
N GLN A 98 -2.81 -36.24 7.53
CA GLN A 98 -1.37 -36.43 7.71
C GLN A 98 -0.64 -36.75 6.39
N ASN A 99 -0.87 -35.94 5.34
CA ASN A 99 -0.21 -36.11 4.04
C ASN A 99 0.66 -34.88 3.70
N PHE A 100 1.91 -34.89 4.19
CA PHE A 100 2.81 -33.76 3.98
C PHE A 100 3.19 -33.55 2.51
N GLN A 101 3.28 -34.63 1.72
CA GLN A 101 3.59 -34.51 0.28
C GLN A 101 2.50 -33.73 -0.46
N LEU A 102 1.24 -34.03 -0.16
CA LEU A 102 0.11 -33.26 -0.69
C LEU A 102 0.15 -31.82 -0.20
N PHE A 103 0.45 -31.58 1.08
CA PHE A 103 0.58 -30.23 1.63
C PHE A 103 1.63 -29.41 0.86
N ALA A 104 2.84 -29.94 0.73
CA ALA A 104 3.94 -29.28 0.04
C ALA A 104 3.61 -29.00 -1.44
N LEU A 105 2.97 -29.97 -2.11
CA LEU A 105 2.53 -29.85 -3.49
C LEU A 105 1.51 -28.73 -3.68
N LEU A 106 0.43 -28.73 -2.90
CA LEU A 106 -0.63 -27.72 -3.02
C LEU A 106 -0.14 -26.35 -2.57
N PHE A 107 0.68 -26.27 -1.51
CA PHE A 107 1.18 -25.00 -0.99
C PHE A 107 2.06 -24.31 -2.03
N SER A 108 2.96 -25.08 -2.65
CA SER A 108 3.83 -24.59 -3.73
C SER A 108 3.05 -24.28 -5.02
N GLY A 109 1.78 -24.73 -5.13
CA GLY A 109 0.91 -24.41 -6.26
C GLY A 109 0.23 -23.03 -6.16
N VAL A 110 0.16 -22.44 -4.96
CA VAL A 110 -0.50 -21.15 -4.74
C VAL A 110 0.46 -20.00 -5.04
N VAL A 111 0.24 -19.30 -6.15
CA VAL A 111 1.10 -18.16 -6.60
C VAL A 111 1.27 -17.11 -5.51
N LEU A 112 0.16 -16.77 -4.83
CA LEU A 112 0.16 -15.70 -3.84
C LEU A 112 1.09 -15.99 -2.63
N PHE A 113 1.26 -17.27 -2.26
CA PHE A 113 2.19 -17.65 -1.18
C PHE A 113 3.66 -17.45 -1.58
N HIS A 114 3.98 -17.58 -2.87
CA HIS A 114 5.32 -17.28 -3.38
C HIS A 114 5.62 -15.78 -3.37
N VAL A 115 4.65 -14.93 -3.71
CA VAL A 115 4.82 -13.46 -3.67
C VAL A 115 5.16 -13.01 -2.25
N TYR A 116 4.32 -13.37 -1.28
CA TYR A 116 4.54 -13.03 0.13
C TYR A 116 5.50 -13.98 0.85
N GLY A 117 6.23 -14.79 0.09
CA GLY A 117 7.41 -15.50 0.54
C GLY A 117 8.63 -14.59 0.69
N PHE A 118 8.71 -13.50 -0.09
CA PHE A 118 9.86 -12.60 -0.09
C PHE A 118 9.51 -11.12 -0.27
N ILE A 119 8.43 -10.75 -0.96
CA ILE A 119 8.05 -9.34 -1.12
C ILE A 119 7.52 -8.79 0.20
N THR A 120 7.99 -7.61 0.61
CA THR A 120 7.61 -6.99 1.89
C THR A 120 6.66 -5.81 1.70
N THR A 121 5.37 -6.09 1.77
CA THR A 121 4.29 -5.09 1.80
C THR A 121 3.40 -5.33 3.03
N PRO A 122 2.37 -4.51 3.31
CA PRO A 122 1.40 -4.75 4.40
C PRO A 122 0.75 -6.15 4.38
N ASP A 123 0.74 -6.81 3.23
CA ASP A 123 0.19 -8.15 3.04
C ASP A 123 1.05 -9.26 3.65
N SER A 124 2.37 -9.08 3.72
CA SER A 124 3.29 -10.07 4.29
C SER A 124 3.09 -10.26 5.81
N PRO A 125 3.03 -9.22 6.65
CA PRO A 125 2.65 -9.38 8.04
C PRO A 125 1.17 -9.81 8.18
N LEU A 126 0.25 -9.33 7.32
CA LEU A 126 -1.15 -9.78 7.32
C LEU A 126 -1.24 -11.30 7.12
N PHE A 127 -0.46 -11.86 6.19
CA PHE A 127 -0.39 -13.29 5.91
C PHE A 127 0.04 -14.07 7.15
N PHE A 128 1.14 -13.66 7.77
CA PHE A 128 1.69 -14.30 8.96
C PHE A 128 0.71 -14.24 10.14
N PHE A 129 0.21 -13.05 10.47
CA PHE A 129 -0.70 -12.88 11.60
C PHE A 129 -2.08 -13.49 11.34
N SER A 130 -2.53 -13.66 10.09
CA SER A 130 -3.75 -14.42 9.77
C SER A 130 -3.58 -15.92 10.05
N ILE A 131 -2.43 -16.50 9.67
CA ILE A 131 -2.11 -17.90 9.97
C ILE A 131 -1.99 -18.10 11.49
N LEU A 132 -1.27 -17.21 12.16
CA LEU A 132 -1.10 -17.26 13.61
C LEU A 132 -2.44 -17.08 14.33
N PHE A 133 -3.31 -16.20 13.84
CA PHE A 133 -4.69 -16.05 14.31
C PHE A 133 -5.47 -17.37 14.20
N PHE A 134 -5.50 -18.00 13.03
CA PHE A 134 -6.22 -19.28 12.86
C PHE A 134 -5.62 -20.40 13.71
N TYR A 135 -4.30 -20.45 13.85
CA TYR A 135 -3.61 -21.44 14.68
C TYR A 135 -4.00 -21.34 16.17
N VAL A 136 -4.05 -20.12 16.72
CA VAL A 136 -4.45 -19.87 18.11
C VAL A 136 -5.96 -19.98 18.27
N TYR A 137 -6.74 -19.47 17.31
CA TYR A 137 -8.20 -19.58 17.31
C TYR A 137 -8.67 -21.04 17.30
N GLN A 138 -8.02 -21.93 16.54
CA GLN A 138 -8.32 -23.37 16.56
C GLN A 138 -8.26 -23.96 17.98
N ARG A 139 -7.26 -23.56 18.77
CA ARG A 139 -7.08 -24.00 20.16
C ARG A 139 -8.04 -23.31 21.14
N TYR A 140 -8.29 -22.03 20.94
CA TYR A 140 -9.27 -21.28 21.74
C TYR A 140 -10.71 -21.76 21.50
N ALA A 141 -11.04 -22.14 20.27
CA ALA A 141 -12.36 -22.67 19.93
C ALA A 141 -12.63 -24.01 20.65
N GLU A 142 -11.63 -24.87 20.70
CA GLU A 142 -11.64 -26.13 21.46
C GLU A 142 -11.68 -25.90 22.97
N GLU A 143 -10.84 -24.98 23.46
CA GLU A 143 -10.60 -24.82 24.89
C GLU A 143 -10.55 -23.34 25.31
N ASP A 144 -11.52 -22.94 26.13
CA ASP A 144 -11.63 -21.58 26.66
C ASP A 144 -10.63 -21.34 27.81
N LYS A 145 -9.36 -21.10 27.46
CA LYS A 145 -8.29 -20.78 28.42
C LYS A 145 -7.78 -19.34 28.25
N ALA A 146 -7.49 -18.71 29.39
CA ALA A 146 -6.91 -17.36 29.45
C ALA A 146 -5.63 -17.21 28.62
N LYS A 147 -4.76 -18.23 28.58
CA LYS A 147 -3.53 -18.21 27.74
C LYS A 147 -3.83 -18.02 26.25
N TRP A 148 -4.85 -18.70 25.73
CA TRP A 148 -5.21 -18.60 24.32
C TRP A 148 -5.93 -17.28 24.04
N ALA A 149 -6.76 -16.83 24.97
CA ALA A 149 -7.42 -15.54 24.89
C ALA A 149 -6.41 -14.37 24.88
N LEU A 150 -5.42 -14.36 25.79
CA LEU A 150 -4.38 -13.32 25.80
C LEU A 150 -3.54 -13.33 24.53
N LEU A 151 -3.09 -14.51 24.08
CA LEU A 151 -2.36 -14.63 22.82
C LEU A 151 -3.18 -14.13 21.63
N LEU A 152 -4.46 -14.51 21.56
CA LEU A 152 -5.35 -14.07 20.50
C LEU A 152 -5.51 -12.55 20.50
N ALA A 153 -5.60 -11.91 21.67
CA ALA A 153 -5.71 -10.46 21.78
C ALA A 153 -4.50 -9.72 21.19
N LEU A 154 -3.28 -10.18 21.53
CA LEU A 154 -2.04 -9.60 21.00
C LEU A 154 -1.90 -9.85 19.49
N ILE A 155 -2.28 -11.04 19.01
CA ILE A 155 -2.28 -11.39 17.59
C ILE A 155 -3.28 -10.53 16.82
N ILE A 156 -4.47 -10.28 17.37
CA ILE A 156 -5.49 -9.42 16.76
C ILE A 156 -4.95 -8.00 16.60
N ALA A 157 -4.31 -7.44 17.63
CA ALA A 157 -3.67 -6.14 17.51
C ALA A 157 -2.61 -6.13 16.40
N CYS A 158 -1.73 -7.13 16.35
CA CYS A 158 -0.71 -7.26 15.30
C CYS A 158 -1.32 -7.43 13.89
N LEU A 159 -2.43 -8.16 13.79
CA LEU A 159 -3.18 -8.36 12.54
C LEU A 159 -3.75 -7.04 12.04
N LEU A 160 -4.36 -6.24 12.92
CA LEU A 160 -4.87 -4.91 12.61
C LEU A 160 -3.74 -3.91 12.30
N TYR A 161 -2.59 -4.03 12.98
CA TYR A 161 -1.38 -3.29 12.66
C TYR A 161 -0.75 -3.68 11.31
N SER A 162 -1.14 -4.81 10.73
CA SER A 162 -0.65 -5.26 9.43
C SER A 162 -1.38 -4.59 8.29
N LYS A 163 -2.71 -4.69 8.28
CA LYS A 163 -3.57 -4.13 7.23
C LYS A 163 -5.00 -4.08 7.74
N TYR A 164 -5.76 -3.05 7.35
CA TYR A 164 -7.16 -2.92 7.74
C TYR A 164 -8.03 -4.12 7.36
N HIS A 165 -7.66 -4.88 6.32
CA HIS A 165 -8.33 -6.13 5.94
C HIS A 165 -8.35 -7.20 7.06
N GLY A 166 -7.47 -7.08 8.05
CA GLY A 166 -7.51 -7.92 9.26
C GLY A 166 -8.88 -7.89 9.96
N ILE A 167 -9.63 -6.78 9.86
CA ILE A 167 -10.99 -6.68 10.44
C ILE A 167 -11.96 -7.70 9.83
N LEU A 168 -11.81 -8.02 8.54
CA LEU A 168 -12.64 -9.00 7.87
C LEU A 168 -12.42 -10.39 8.46
N VAL A 169 -11.17 -10.71 8.83
CA VAL A 169 -10.84 -11.98 9.47
C VAL A 169 -11.58 -12.15 10.80
N LEU A 170 -11.61 -11.07 11.59
CA LEU A 170 -12.31 -11.05 12.88
C LEU A 170 -13.82 -11.14 12.70
N PHE A 171 -14.36 -10.30 11.81
CA PHE A 171 -15.79 -10.23 11.53
C PHE A 171 -16.35 -11.58 11.09
N PHE A 172 -15.75 -12.21 10.08
CA PHE A 172 -16.21 -13.49 9.56
C PHE A 172 -16.00 -14.64 10.56
N THR A 173 -14.98 -14.56 11.42
CA THR A 173 -14.80 -15.53 12.52
C THR A 173 -15.90 -15.40 13.58
N ILE A 174 -16.28 -14.19 13.98
CA ILE A 174 -17.31 -13.95 15.00
C ILE A 174 -18.68 -14.43 14.52
N ILE A 175 -19.10 -14.06 13.30
CA ILE A 175 -20.42 -14.45 12.78
C ILE A 175 -20.51 -15.96 12.52
N SER A 176 -19.38 -16.65 12.34
CA SER A 176 -19.35 -18.11 12.25
C SER A 176 -19.67 -18.80 13.59
N ASN A 177 -19.55 -18.09 14.71
CA ASN A 177 -19.69 -18.65 16.04
C ASN A 177 -20.12 -17.61 17.09
N PHE A 178 -21.39 -17.20 17.06
CA PHE A 178 -21.95 -16.25 18.04
C PHE A 178 -21.87 -16.73 19.50
N LYS A 179 -21.66 -18.04 19.76
CA LYS A 179 -21.45 -18.55 21.12
C LYS A 179 -20.21 -17.94 21.79
N LEU A 180 -19.24 -17.43 21.01
CA LEU A 180 -18.07 -16.73 21.54
C LEU A 180 -18.44 -15.52 22.39
N LEU A 181 -19.52 -14.80 22.05
CA LEU A 181 -19.97 -13.60 22.78
C LEU A 181 -20.39 -13.89 24.22
N ARG A 182 -20.69 -15.15 24.55
CA ARG A 182 -21.06 -15.59 25.90
C ARG A 182 -19.84 -15.94 26.77
N ARG A 183 -18.64 -16.01 26.19
CA ARG A 183 -17.41 -16.33 26.94
C ARG A 183 -16.84 -15.06 27.58
N PRO A 184 -16.60 -15.00 28.90
CA PRO A 184 -15.97 -13.83 29.52
C PRO A 184 -14.57 -13.51 28.93
N SER A 185 -13.82 -14.56 28.60
CA SER A 185 -12.51 -14.47 27.94
C SER A 185 -12.56 -13.79 26.55
N PHE A 186 -13.69 -13.86 25.84
CA PHE A 186 -13.89 -13.13 24.58
C PHE A 186 -13.87 -11.61 24.81
N TRP A 187 -14.51 -11.12 25.87
CA TRP A 187 -14.51 -9.70 26.18
C TRP A 187 -13.13 -9.22 26.66
N MET A 188 -12.39 -10.08 27.36
CA MET A 188 -10.97 -9.82 27.64
C MET A 188 -10.17 -9.68 26.33
N ILE A 189 -10.38 -10.55 25.33
CA ILE A 189 -9.75 -10.43 24.01
C ILE A 189 -10.04 -9.06 23.40
N VAL A 190 -11.31 -8.63 23.39
CA VAL A 190 -11.74 -7.35 22.82
C VAL A 190 -11.03 -6.18 23.50
N VAL A 191 -11.09 -6.10 24.83
CA VAL A 191 -10.50 -4.99 25.60
C VAL A 191 -9.00 -4.92 25.38
N VAL A 192 -8.29 -6.04 25.54
CA VAL A 192 -6.82 -6.07 25.39
C VAL A 192 -6.40 -5.74 23.96
N SER A 193 -7.13 -6.21 22.95
CA SER A 193 -6.85 -5.88 21.54
C SER A 193 -7.03 -4.39 21.26
N ILE A 194 -8.09 -3.77 21.78
CA ILE A 194 -8.34 -2.33 21.61
C ILE A 194 -7.25 -1.53 22.32
N CYS A 195 -6.92 -1.87 23.57
CA CYS A 195 -5.84 -1.20 24.30
C CYS A 195 -4.50 -1.32 23.57
N ALA A 196 -4.18 -2.49 23.03
CA ALA A 196 -2.96 -2.71 22.27
C ALA A 196 -2.94 -1.97 20.92
N PHE A 197 -4.09 -1.76 20.27
CA PHE A 197 -4.21 -1.03 19.00
C PHE A 197 -4.44 0.48 19.18
N LEU A 198 -4.68 0.93 20.42
CA LEU A 198 -4.98 2.31 20.76
C LEU A 198 -3.95 3.33 20.23
N PRO A 199 -2.63 3.07 20.22
CA PRO A 199 -1.68 4.02 19.65
C PRO A 199 -1.95 4.36 18.17
N HIS A 200 -2.41 3.39 17.36
CA HIS A 200 -2.78 3.66 15.97
C HIS A 200 -4.04 4.53 15.87
N ILE A 201 -5.02 4.27 16.74
CA ILE A 201 -6.27 5.05 16.79
C ILE A 201 -5.95 6.51 17.14
N MET A 202 -5.12 6.74 18.17
CA MET A 202 -4.68 8.08 18.55
C MET A 202 -3.88 8.77 17.44
N TRP A 203 -3.04 8.02 16.71
CA TRP A 203 -2.33 8.55 15.56
C TRP A 203 -3.28 9.01 14.45
N GLN A 204 -4.31 8.23 14.13
CA GLN A 204 -5.33 8.64 13.15
C GLN A 204 -6.03 9.92 13.59
N ILE A 205 -6.44 10.04 14.85
CA ILE A 205 -7.09 11.24 15.39
C ILE A 205 -6.18 12.46 15.24
N ASN A 206 -4.93 12.34 15.67
CA ASN A 206 -3.96 13.44 15.67
C ASN A 206 -3.54 13.88 14.25
N ASN A 207 -3.70 13.01 13.25
CA ASN A 207 -3.38 13.31 11.85
C ASN A 207 -4.62 13.57 10.98
N HIS A 208 -5.80 13.73 11.58
CA HIS A 208 -7.08 13.98 10.88
C HIS A 208 -7.53 12.84 9.96
N TYR A 209 -7.35 11.60 10.41
CA TYR A 209 -7.87 10.36 9.80
C TYR A 209 -7.45 10.12 8.34
N PRO A 210 -6.16 10.28 7.97
CA PRO A 210 -5.73 10.24 6.57
C PRO A 210 -6.12 8.92 5.88
N SER A 211 -6.00 7.79 6.58
CA SER A 211 -6.33 6.48 6.02
C SER A 211 -7.83 6.26 5.85
N PHE A 212 -8.66 6.85 6.72
CA PHE A 212 -10.11 6.78 6.59
C PHE A 212 -10.57 7.52 5.33
N TYR A 213 -10.12 8.77 5.15
CA TYR A 213 -10.43 9.54 3.96
C TYR A 213 -9.94 8.82 2.70
N TYR A 214 -8.72 8.31 2.72
CA TYR A 214 -8.16 7.58 1.59
C TYR A 214 -8.99 6.34 1.23
N HIS A 215 -9.30 5.44 2.17
CA HIS A 215 -9.95 4.16 1.86
C HIS A 215 -11.47 4.26 1.66
N VAL A 216 -12.14 5.21 2.33
CA VAL A 216 -13.62 5.28 2.34
C VAL A 216 -14.15 6.34 1.39
N ILE A 217 -13.46 7.48 1.28
CA ILE A 217 -13.97 8.67 0.58
C ILE A 217 -13.30 8.80 -0.80
N ASP A 218 -11.97 8.84 -0.85
CA ASP A 218 -11.21 9.23 -2.05
C ASP A 218 -10.99 8.10 -3.07
N ARG A 219 -11.27 6.84 -2.71
CA ARG A 219 -10.92 5.67 -3.53
C ARG A 219 -12.04 5.13 -4.43
N ASN A 220 -13.25 5.69 -4.34
CA ASN A 220 -14.37 5.23 -5.18
C ASN A 220 -14.15 5.66 -6.64
N ALA A 221 -14.41 4.75 -7.58
CA ALA A 221 -14.47 5.08 -8.99
C ALA A 221 -15.75 5.86 -9.29
N ASP A 222 -15.67 6.81 -10.23
CA ASP A 222 -16.84 7.59 -10.64
C ASP A 222 -17.94 6.71 -11.25
N PHE A 223 -17.55 5.61 -11.92
CA PHE A 223 -18.47 4.67 -12.55
C PHE A 223 -17.97 3.22 -12.48
N TYR A 224 -18.90 2.29 -12.37
CA TYR A 224 -18.62 0.86 -12.50
C TYR A 224 -18.18 0.51 -13.93
N LYS A 225 -17.19 -0.37 -14.05
CA LYS A 225 -16.76 -0.99 -15.31
C LYS A 225 -16.81 -2.51 -15.14
N PHE A 226 -17.47 -3.22 -16.06
CA PHE A 226 -17.55 -4.69 -16.02
C PHE A 226 -16.17 -5.36 -15.89
N LYS A 227 -15.15 -4.73 -16.49
CA LYS A 227 -13.75 -5.14 -16.39
C LYS A 227 -13.25 -5.28 -14.94
N PHE A 228 -13.74 -4.49 -13.99
CA PHE A 228 -13.34 -4.61 -12.58
C PHE A 228 -13.72 -5.98 -12.00
N THR A 229 -14.93 -6.46 -12.32
CA THR A 229 -15.43 -7.76 -11.85
C THR A 229 -14.77 -8.92 -12.59
N SER A 230 -14.63 -8.83 -13.92
CA SER A 230 -13.99 -9.91 -14.69
C SER A 230 -12.50 -10.05 -14.38
N GLU A 231 -11.76 -8.94 -14.22
CA GLU A 231 -10.37 -8.96 -13.75
C GLU A 231 -10.25 -9.60 -12.37
N TYR A 232 -11.15 -9.24 -11.44
CA TYR A 232 -11.16 -9.82 -10.10
C TYR A 232 -11.29 -11.34 -10.13
N VAL A 233 -12.31 -11.88 -10.82
CA VAL A 233 -12.57 -13.33 -10.88
C VAL A 233 -11.41 -14.09 -11.53
N LEU A 234 -10.91 -13.60 -12.67
CA LEU A 234 -9.79 -14.23 -13.38
C LEU A 234 -8.51 -14.18 -12.53
N ALA A 235 -8.27 -13.07 -11.83
CA ALA A 235 -7.11 -12.93 -10.97
C ALA A 235 -7.17 -13.88 -9.76
N GLN A 236 -8.35 -14.14 -9.18
CA GLN A 236 -8.48 -15.11 -8.08
C GLN A 236 -8.10 -16.53 -8.51
N LEU A 237 -8.51 -16.96 -9.71
CA LEU A 237 -8.10 -18.24 -10.28
C LEU A 237 -6.60 -18.30 -10.54
N ALA A 238 -6.02 -17.24 -11.13
CA ALA A 238 -4.59 -17.16 -11.39
C ALA A 238 -3.76 -17.17 -10.09
N LEU A 239 -4.18 -16.44 -9.06
CA LEU A 239 -3.47 -16.36 -7.78
C LEU A 239 -3.52 -17.65 -6.96
N ALA A 240 -4.63 -18.40 -7.07
CA ALA A 240 -4.74 -19.73 -6.46
C ALA A 240 -3.85 -20.79 -7.15
N GLY A 241 -3.35 -20.49 -8.35
CA GLY A 241 -2.58 -21.38 -9.20
C GLY A 241 -3.25 -21.50 -10.57
N PRO A 242 -2.68 -20.93 -11.65
CA PRO A 242 -3.36 -20.86 -12.95
C PRO A 242 -3.83 -22.21 -13.49
N LEU A 243 -3.16 -23.31 -13.14
CA LEU A 243 -3.54 -24.65 -13.61
C LEU A 243 -4.36 -25.45 -12.58
N VAL A 244 -4.16 -25.21 -11.28
CA VAL A 244 -4.74 -26.04 -10.19
C VAL A 244 -5.79 -25.33 -9.35
N GLY A 245 -5.88 -24.00 -9.45
CA GLY A 245 -6.71 -23.15 -8.61
C GLY A 245 -8.19 -23.52 -8.68
N TRP A 246 -8.71 -23.80 -9.88
CA TRP A 246 -10.10 -24.24 -10.07
C TRP A 246 -10.44 -25.49 -9.24
N PHE A 247 -9.50 -26.43 -9.12
CA PHE A 247 -9.70 -27.65 -8.35
C PHE A 247 -9.64 -27.37 -6.85
N LEU A 248 -8.75 -26.47 -6.41
CA LEU A 248 -8.74 -26.00 -5.02
C LEU A 248 -10.08 -25.38 -4.63
N TYR A 249 -10.64 -24.51 -5.47
CA TYR A 249 -11.94 -23.88 -5.23
C TYR A 249 -13.05 -24.93 -5.14
N LYS A 250 -13.09 -25.87 -6.10
CA LYS A 250 -14.04 -26.99 -6.09
C LYS A 250 -13.94 -27.78 -4.78
N SER A 251 -12.74 -28.18 -4.37
CA SER A 251 -12.52 -28.96 -3.15
C SER A 251 -12.88 -28.19 -1.89
N ALA A 252 -12.55 -26.90 -1.80
CA ALA A 252 -12.90 -26.07 -0.65
C ALA A 252 -14.43 -25.92 -0.46
N VAL A 253 -15.17 -25.78 -1.57
CA VAL A 253 -16.64 -25.73 -1.55
C VAL A 253 -17.25 -27.08 -1.17
N GLN A 254 -16.64 -28.18 -1.61
CA GLN A 254 -17.13 -29.54 -1.36
C GLN A 254 -16.92 -30.04 0.08
N LEU A 255 -15.95 -29.48 0.81
CA LEU A 255 -15.65 -29.89 2.17
C LEU A 255 -16.90 -29.78 3.05
N LYS A 256 -17.42 -30.88 3.57
CA LYS A 256 -18.48 -30.89 4.60
C LYS A 256 -17.84 -31.17 5.97
N SER A 257 -18.23 -30.39 6.98
CA SER A 257 -17.74 -30.52 8.35
C SER A 257 -18.66 -29.80 9.33
N SER A 258 -18.88 -30.38 10.51
CA SER A 258 -19.55 -29.76 11.67
C SER A 258 -18.57 -29.06 12.63
N ASP A 259 -17.27 -29.22 12.42
CA ASP A 259 -16.20 -28.63 13.22
C ASP A 259 -16.30 -27.09 13.24
N ALA A 260 -16.21 -26.50 14.44
CA ALA A 260 -16.37 -25.07 14.64
C ALA A 260 -15.26 -24.22 14.01
N PHE A 261 -14.02 -24.72 14.02
CA PHE A 261 -12.89 -24.07 13.36
C PHE A 261 -13.06 -24.10 11.84
N ILE A 262 -13.42 -25.25 11.26
CA ILE A 262 -13.66 -25.37 9.81
C ILE A 262 -14.82 -24.47 9.38
N ARG A 263 -15.85 -24.32 10.22
CA ARG A 263 -16.94 -23.35 9.98
C ARG A 263 -16.40 -21.92 9.94
N ALA A 264 -15.56 -21.51 10.89
CA ALA A 264 -14.92 -20.19 10.86
C ALA A 264 -14.07 -19.96 9.59
N VAL A 265 -13.26 -20.95 9.20
CA VAL A 265 -12.45 -20.91 7.97
C VAL A 265 -13.35 -20.77 6.73
N LYS A 266 -14.49 -21.47 6.67
CA LYS A 266 -15.46 -21.31 5.57
C LYS A 266 -16.09 -19.92 5.52
N PHE A 267 -16.49 -19.36 6.65
CA PHE A 267 -17.04 -18.01 6.69
C PHE A 267 -16.03 -16.99 6.22
N ASN A 268 -14.75 -17.15 6.58
CA ASN A 268 -13.67 -16.30 6.06
C ASN A 268 -13.43 -16.50 4.56
N PHE A 269 -13.42 -17.75 4.09
CA PHE A 269 -13.31 -18.08 2.67
C PHE A 269 -14.41 -17.40 1.84
N TYR A 270 -15.68 -17.66 2.14
CA TYR A 270 -16.80 -17.08 1.38
C TYR A 270 -16.90 -15.57 1.64
N GLY A 271 -16.84 -15.15 2.89
CA GLY A 271 -17.07 -13.78 3.30
C GLY A 271 -16.10 -12.81 2.68
N VAL A 272 -14.80 -13.11 2.70
CA VAL A 272 -13.77 -12.21 2.14
C VAL A 272 -13.84 -12.17 0.61
N PHE A 273 -14.03 -13.32 -0.07
CA PHE A 273 -14.19 -13.33 -1.53
C PHE A 273 -15.47 -12.60 -1.98
N VAL A 274 -16.58 -12.76 -1.26
CA VAL A 274 -17.85 -12.09 -1.56
C VAL A 274 -17.76 -10.60 -1.25
N PHE A 275 -17.14 -10.20 -0.14
CA PHE A 275 -16.92 -8.80 0.21
C PHE A 275 -16.16 -8.06 -0.89
N PHE A 276 -15.06 -8.64 -1.37
CA PHE A 276 -14.29 -8.02 -2.43
C PHE A 276 -14.96 -8.11 -3.81
N LEU A 277 -15.75 -9.16 -4.06
CA LEU A 277 -16.61 -9.21 -5.25
C LEU A 277 -17.61 -8.04 -5.24
N PHE A 278 -18.27 -7.76 -4.12
CA PHE A 278 -19.16 -6.58 -4.03
C PHE A 278 -18.39 -5.26 -4.11
N SER A 279 -17.14 -5.24 -3.66
CA SER A 279 -16.30 -4.05 -3.76
C SER A 279 -15.95 -3.69 -5.21
N THR A 280 -16.01 -4.63 -6.16
CA THR A 280 -15.73 -4.33 -7.58
C THR A 280 -16.76 -3.37 -8.20
N PHE A 281 -17.97 -3.30 -7.63
CA PHE A 281 -18.99 -2.33 -8.06
C PHE A 281 -18.60 -0.89 -7.73
N LYS A 282 -17.73 -0.67 -6.75
CA LYS A 282 -17.25 0.65 -6.33
C LYS A 282 -15.91 1.04 -6.96
N GLY A 283 -15.21 0.11 -7.59
CA GLY A 283 -13.93 0.39 -8.23
C GLY A 283 -13.10 -0.87 -8.44
N ARG A 284 -11.88 -0.71 -8.94
CA ARG A 284 -10.96 -1.83 -9.13
C ARG A 284 -10.48 -2.37 -7.78
N VAL A 285 -10.58 -3.69 -7.61
CA VAL A 285 -10.07 -4.43 -6.45
C VAL A 285 -8.74 -5.05 -6.82
N GLU A 286 -7.70 -4.78 -6.01
CA GLU A 286 -6.41 -5.42 -6.24
C GLU A 286 -6.47 -6.90 -5.87
N ALA A 287 -5.97 -7.74 -6.77
CA ALA A 287 -6.17 -9.18 -6.71
C ALA A 287 -5.67 -9.82 -5.41
N HIS A 288 -4.62 -9.26 -4.81
CA HIS A 288 -3.98 -9.77 -3.60
C HIS A 288 -4.74 -9.45 -2.30
N TRP A 289 -5.76 -8.59 -2.32
CA TRP A 289 -6.52 -8.22 -1.12
C TRP A 289 -7.27 -9.37 -0.47
N THR A 290 -7.57 -10.40 -1.25
CA THR A 290 -8.22 -11.64 -0.81
C THR A 290 -7.25 -12.62 -0.15
N LEU A 291 -6.02 -12.22 0.18
CA LEU A 291 -5.01 -13.08 0.79
C LEU A 291 -5.52 -13.90 2.00
N PRO A 292 -6.30 -13.35 2.96
CA PRO A 292 -6.89 -14.18 4.02
C PRO A 292 -7.85 -15.25 3.49
N ALA A 293 -8.62 -14.97 2.44
CA ALA A 293 -9.51 -15.93 1.79
C ALA A 293 -8.71 -17.03 1.06
N MET A 294 -7.58 -16.67 0.44
CA MET A 294 -6.67 -17.60 -0.23
C MET A 294 -6.04 -18.59 0.77
N LEU A 295 -5.73 -18.13 1.98
CA LEU A 295 -5.31 -18.99 3.08
C LEU A 295 -6.43 -19.98 3.46
N CYS A 296 -7.67 -19.49 3.61
CA CYS A 296 -8.80 -20.36 3.92
C CYS A 296 -9.09 -21.36 2.79
N LEU A 297 -8.98 -20.94 1.52
CA LEU A 297 -9.06 -21.81 0.35
C LEU A 297 -8.07 -22.98 0.47
N PHE A 298 -6.81 -22.68 0.77
CA PHE A 298 -5.77 -23.70 0.94
C PHE A 298 -6.13 -24.69 2.07
N ILE A 299 -6.52 -24.19 3.25
CA ILE A 299 -6.89 -25.04 4.40
C ILE A 299 -8.04 -25.99 4.03
N LEU A 300 -9.11 -25.46 3.44
CA LEU A 300 -10.30 -26.25 3.10
C LEU A 300 -10.01 -27.27 1.99
N ALA A 301 -9.31 -26.83 0.93
CA ALA A 301 -8.97 -27.69 -0.20
C ALA A 301 -8.02 -28.82 0.21
N TYR A 302 -6.98 -28.54 1.01
CA TYR A 302 -6.05 -29.56 1.49
C TYR A 302 -6.78 -30.64 2.29
N ILE A 303 -7.67 -30.25 3.21
CA ILE A 303 -8.43 -31.20 4.04
C ILE A 303 -9.34 -32.07 3.16
N GLU A 304 -10.05 -31.49 2.20
CA GLU A 304 -10.97 -32.26 1.35
C GLU A 304 -10.23 -33.21 0.41
N ILE A 305 -9.16 -32.74 -0.25
CA ILE A 305 -8.36 -33.57 -1.15
C ILE A 305 -7.66 -34.67 -0.36
N GLY A 306 -7.19 -34.37 0.85
CA GLY A 306 -6.52 -35.29 1.76
C GLY A 306 -7.38 -36.46 2.25
N ARG A 307 -8.72 -36.32 2.22
CA ARG A 307 -9.67 -37.39 2.58
C ARG A 307 -9.85 -38.44 1.49
N LYS A 308 -9.34 -38.21 0.28
CA LYS A 308 -9.55 -39.06 -0.90
C LYS A 308 -8.20 -39.47 -1.50
N PRO A 309 -8.16 -40.55 -2.30
CA PRO A 309 -6.99 -40.84 -3.13
C PRO A 309 -6.69 -39.64 -4.05
N VAL A 310 -5.46 -39.12 -3.96
CA VAL A 310 -5.04 -37.96 -4.77
C VAL A 310 -4.93 -38.41 -6.23
N PRO A 311 -5.68 -37.80 -7.17
CA PRO A 311 -5.60 -38.17 -8.58
C PRO A 311 -4.21 -37.91 -9.16
N LYS A 312 -3.68 -38.85 -9.96
CA LYS A 312 -2.35 -38.69 -10.58
C LYS A 312 -2.24 -37.43 -11.44
N TRP A 313 -3.31 -37.05 -12.15
CA TRP A 313 -3.33 -35.83 -12.97
C TRP A 313 -3.10 -34.57 -12.14
N LEU A 314 -3.57 -34.53 -10.89
CA LEU A 314 -3.39 -33.37 -10.01
C LEU A 314 -1.92 -33.20 -9.64
N ASN A 315 -1.19 -34.31 -9.46
CA ASN A 315 0.25 -34.25 -9.20
C ASN A 315 0.99 -33.64 -10.38
N TYR A 316 0.75 -34.14 -11.60
CA TYR A 316 1.41 -33.60 -12.81
C TYR A 316 1.04 -32.13 -13.05
N LEU A 317 -0.23 -31.77 -12.89
CA LEU A 317 -0.70 -30.40 -13.09
C LEU A 317 -0.13 -29.44 -12.03
N SER A 318 -0.03 -29.89 -10.78
CA SER A 318 0.60 -29.11 -9.71
C SER A 318 2.10 -28.93 -9.96
N LEU A 319 2.81 -29.97 -10.42
CA LEU A 319 4.23 -29.85 -10.78
C LEU A 319 4.44 -28.89 -11.96
N ALA A 320 3.60 -28.95 -13.00
CA ALA A 320 3.65 -28.00 -14.11
C ALA A 320 3.39 -26.56 -13.63
N ASN A 321 2.43 -26.38 -12.72
CA ASN A 321 2.12 -25.09 -12.13
C ASN A 321 3.27 -24.54 -11.27
N ILE A 322 3.90 -25.40 -10.45
CA ILE A 322 5.09 -25.05 -9.66
C ILE A 322 6.24 -24.67 -10.60
N ALA A 323 6.46 -25.44 -11.68
CA ALA A 323 7.50 -25.12 -12.66
C ALA A 323 7.28 -23.75 -13.31
N LEU A 324 6.02 -23.40 -13.64
CA LEU A 324 5.67 -22.07 -14.14
C LEU A 324 5.95 -20.96 -13.11
N ILE A 325 5.61 -21.19 -11.84
CA ILE A 325 5.90 -20.22 -10.77
C ILE A 325 7.41 -20.05 -10.58
N ILE A 326 8.18 -21.14 -10.54
CA ILE A 326 9.64 -21.09 -10.45
C ILE A 326 10.23 -20.37 -11.68
N LEU A 327 9.71 -20.62 -12.87
CA LEU A 327 10.14 -19.90 -14.07
C LEU A 327 9.91 -18.39 -13.93
N VAL A 328 8.73 -17.95 -13.48
CA VAL A 328 8.47 -16.53 -13.21
C VAL A 328 9.43 -15.98 -12.17
N ARG A 329 9.72 -16.73 -11.10
CA ARG A 329 10.69 -16.32 -10.08
C ARG A 329 12.09 -16.12 -10.65
N LEU A 330 12.54 -17.00 -11.54
CA LEU A 330 13.84 -16.88 -12.22
C LEU A 330 13.87 -15.68 -13.17
N ILE A 331 12.78 -15.42 -13.90
CA ILE A 331 12.65 -14.25 -14.79
C ILE A 331 12.79 -12.93 -14.02
N LEU A 332 12.40 -12.89 -12.74
CA LEU A 332 12.57 -11.69 -11.90
C LEU A 332 14.02 -11.48 -11.42
N ILE A 333 14.89 -12.49 -11.48
CA ILE A 333 16.31 -12.38 -11.14
C ILE A 333 17.14 -12.05 -12.38
N PHE A 334 16.90 -12.75 -13.48
CA PHE A 334 17.76 -12.70 -14.66
C PHE A 334 17.17 -11.77 -15.72
N PRO A 335 17.85 -10.67 -16.08
CA PRO A 335 17.38 -9.76 -17.13
C PRO A 335 17.59 -10.40 -18.50
N ILE A 336 16.59 -11.14 -19.00
CA ILE A 336 16.62 -11.75 -20.34
C ILE A 336 16.16 -10.70 -21.36
N ASP A 337 17.04 -10.31 -22.28
CA ASP A 337 16.80 -9.22 -23.26
C ASP A 337 15.46 -9.31 -24.00
N ALA A 338 15.08 -10.51 -24.46
CA ALA A 338 13.81 -10.73 -25.15
C ALA A 338 12.60 -10.42 -24.26
N LEU A 339 12.68 -10.75 -22.96
CA LEU A 339 11.62 -10.53 -21.97
C LEU A 339 11.59 -9.10 -21.45
N MET A 340 12.71 -8.38 -21.50
CA MET A 340 12.80 -6.97 -21.12
C MET A 340 11.97 -6.04 -22.02
N LYS A 341 11.46 -6.52 -23.15
CA LYS A 341 10.45 -5.80 -23.96
C LYS A 341 9.08 -5.74 -23.28
N VAL A 342 8.80 -6.65 -22.34
CA VAL A 342 7.55 -6.67 -21.56
C VAL A 342 7.68 -5.71 -20.38
N LYS A 343 6.88 -4.63 -20.39
CA LYS A 343 6.93 -3.55 -19.38
C LYS A 343 6.90 -4.05 -17.93
N VAL A 344 6.09 -5.07 -17.65
CA VAL A 344 5.95 -5.66 -16.29
C VAL A 344 7.26 -6.32 -15.82
N ILE A 345 8.03 -6.92 -16.73
CA ILE A 345 9.31 -7.55 -16.42
C ILE A 345 10.39 -6.45 -16.29
N ALA A 346 10.46 -5.54 -17.26
CA ALA A 346 11.42 -4.42 -17.25
C ALA A 346 11.32 -3.52 -16.01
N TYR A 347 10.14 -3.47 -15.39
CA TYR A 347 9.89 -2.74 -14.16
C TYR A 347 10.79 -3.17 -12.98
N TYR A 348 11.24 -4.43 -12.95
CA TYR A 348 12.09 -5.01 -11.88
C TYR A 348 13.59 -4.88 -12.13
N PHE A 349 14.04 -4.12 -13.14
CA PHE A 349 15.47 -4.01 -13.44
C PHE A 349 15.91 -2.58 -13.67
N GLY A 350 17.20 -2.30 -13.43
CA GLY A 350 17.87 -1.04 -13.77
C GLY A 350 17.57 0.11 -12.81
N THR A 351 16.83 -0.11 -11.72
CA THR A 351 16.48 0.94 -10.77
C THR A 351 17.67 1.36 -9.93
N LYS A 352 18.53 0.40 -9.56
CA LYS A 352 19.76 0.71 -8.82
C LYS A 352 20.70 1.62 -9.63
N LYS A 353 20.88 1.29 -10.91
CA LYS A 353 21.73 2.07 -11.83
C LYS A 353 21.11 3.43 -12.16
N TRP A 354 19.80 3.49 -12.41
CA TRP A 354 19.06 4.75 -12.55
C TRP A 354 19.24 5.67 -11.35
N ALA A 355 19.09 5.16 -10.12
CA ALA A 355 19.24 5.97 -8.92
C ALA A 355 20.68 6.50 -8.75
N ALA A 356 21.69 5.69 -9.10
CA ALA A 356 23.08 6.13 -9.13
C ALA A 356 23.31 7.24 -10.17
N GLN A 357 22.80 7.10 -11.39
CA GLN A 357 22.92 8.10 -12.46
C GLN A 357 22.30 9.45 -12.07
N ILE A 358 21.14 9.45 -11.40
CA ILE A 358 20.55 10.68 -10.86
C ILE A 358 21.39 11.24 -9.70
N LYS A 359 21.90 10.39 -8.81
CA LYS A 359 22.76 10.79 -7.69
C LYS A 359 24.09 11.39 -8.17
N ASP A 360 24.69 10.89 -9.24
CA ASP A 360 25.94 11.41 -9.79
C ASP A 360 25.77 12.85 -10.27
N LYS A 361 24.59 13.20 -10.81
CA LYS A 361 24.24 14.58 -11.18
C LYS A 361 23.89 15.44 -9.96
N ALA A 362 23.04 14.94 -9.06
CA ALA A 362 22.56 15.69 -7.90
C ALA A 362 23.58 15.81 -6.76
N GLY A 363 24.59 14.95 -6.70
CA GLY A 363 25.55 14.85 -5.61
C GLY A 363 24.86 14.60 -4.26
N ASN A 364 25.11 15.51 -3.31
CA ASN A 364 24.54 15.44 -1.96
C ASN A 364 23.30 16.33 -1.76
N TYR A 365 22.81 17.00 -2.80
CA TYR A 365 21.65 17.87 -2.71
C TYR A 365 20.34 17.05 -2.68
N PRO A 366 19.26 17.61 -2.10
CA PRO A 366 17.92 17.06 -2.23
C PRO A 366 17.49 16.93 -3.70
N VAL A 367 16.70 15.90 -4.00
CA VAL A 367 16.17 15.65 -5.34
C VAL A 367 14.66 15.65 -5.29
N ILE A 368 14.03 16.45 -6.14
CA ILE A 368 12.57 16.57 -6.21
C ILE A 368 12.08 15.82 -7.45
N PHE A 369 11.05 15.00 -7.27
CA PHE A 369 10.33 14.30 -8.32
C PHE A 369 8.85 14.68 -8.25
N THR A 370 8.14 14.70 -9.38
CA THR A 370 6.73 15.13 -9.42
C THR A 370 5.77 13.95 -9.60
N ASP A 371 4.62 14.04 -8.94
CA ASP A 371 3.44 13.18 -9.09
C ASP A 371 3.74 11.69 -8.91
N SER A 372 4.61 11.38 -7.94
CA SER A 372 4.99 10.02 -7.63
C SER A 372 5.54 9.90 -6.22
N PHE A 373 4.95 9.02 -5.42
CA PHE A 373 5.59 8.51 -4.20
C PHE A 373 6.58 7.37 -4.50
N GLN A 374 6.44 6.72 -5.65
CA GLN A 374 7.19 5.52 -6.03
C GLN A 374 8.62 5.82 -6.47
N ILE A 375 8.78 6.83 -7.34
CA ILE A 375 10.07 7.28 -7.87
C ILE A 375 11.01 7.80 -6.76
N PRO A 376 10.62 8.78 -5.91
CA PRO A 376 11.48 9.28 -4.85
C PRO A 376 11.84 8.19 -3.84
N SER A 377 10.92 7.26 -3.55
CA SER A 377 11.18 6.17 -2.62
C SER A 377 12.22 5.18 -3.15
N ARG A 378 12.15 4.84 -4.44
CA ARG A 378 13.19 4.03 -5.11
C ARG A 378 14.54 4.74 -5.10
N TYR A 379 14.56 6.03 -5.41
CA TYR A 379 15.79 6.84 -5.34
C TYR A 379 16.37 6.81 -3.92
N ASN A 380 15.56 7.09 -2.91
CA ASN A 380 15.96 7.09 -1.50
C ASN A 380 16.53 5.75 -1.05
N TYR A 381 15.85 4.65 -1.38
CA TYR A 381 16.33 3.31 -1.03
C TYR A 381 17.70 3.01 -1.66
N TYR A 382 17.84 3.16 -2.98
CA TYR A 382 19.07 2.78 -3.67
C TYR A 382 20.24 3.73 -3.42
N THR A 383 19.96 4.97 -3.02
CA THR A 383 20.98 5.91 -2.57
C THR A 383 21.25 5.84 -1.06
N TYR A 384 20.48 5.01 -0.33
CA TYR A 384 20.43 4.89 1.12
C TYR A 384 20.35 6.26 1.81
N SER A 385 19.38 7.07 1.37
CA SER A 385 19.17 8.44 1.83
C SER A 385 17.68 8.76 2.01
N THR A 386 17.39 9.95 2.53
CA THR A 386 16.03 10.53 2.59
C THR A 386 16.00 11.87 1.85
N ARG A 387 16.77 11.99 0.77
CA ARG A 387 16.97 13.24 0.02
C ARG A 387 16.04 13.39 -1.19
N GLY A 388 15.49 12.28 -1.67
CA GLY A 388 14.43 12.24 -2.67
C GLY A 388 13.11 12.66 -2.05
N PHE A 389 12.40 13.57 -2.72
CA PHE A 389 11.10 14.07 -2.29
C PHE A 389 10.08 13.97 -3.43
N GLY A 390 8.87 13.51 -3.10
CA GLY A 390 7.72 13.51 -4.01
C GLY A 390 6.93 14.81 -3.86
N TYR A 391 6.98 15.65 -4.88
CA TYR A 391 6.09 16.79 -5.04
C TYR A 391 4.78 16.33 -5.66
N ASP A 392 3.67 16.58 -4.98
CA ASP A 392 2.34 16.16 -5.39
C ASP A 392 1.58 17.37 -5.93
N SER A 393 1.47 17.41 -7.26
CA SER A 393 0.67 18.44 -7.90
C SER A 393 -0.81 18.31 -7.53
N ARG A 394 -1.55 19.39 -7.78
CA ARG A 394 -3.01 19.42 -7.69
C ARG A 394 -3.73 18.40 -8.60
N TYR A 395 -3.01 17.79 -9.55
CA TYR A 395 -3.52 16.74 -10.44
C TYR A 395 -3.24 15.33 -9.90
N TYR A 396 -2.41 15.22 -8.88
CA TYR A 396 -2.05 13.97 -8.24
C TYR A 396 -2.75 13.78 -6.90
N ARG A 397 -2.64 12.56 -6.38
CA ARG A 397 -3.22 12.17 -5.09
C ARG A 397 -2.26 12.49 -3.96
N LYS A 398 -2.82 12.77 -2.78
CA LYS A 398 -2.02 12.81 -1.54
C LYS A 398 -1.43 11.44 -1.20
N ASN A 399 -0.32 11.44 -0.49
CA ASN A 399 0.38 10.27 0.03
C ASN A 399 1.20 10.63 1.29
N GLN A 400 2.08 9.74 1.74
CA GLN A 400 2.84 9.94 2.97
C GLN A 400 3.91 11.04 2.87
N TYR A 401 4.39 11.39 1.67
CA TYR A 401 5.32 12.52 1.50
C TYR A 401 4.69 13.86 1.88
N ASP A 402 3.37 14.00 1.80
CA ASP A 402 2.63 15.18 2.30
C ASP A 402 2.69 15.31 3.84
N ILE A 403 2.88 14.19 4.55
CA ILE A 403 2.83 14.15 6.02
C ILE A 403 4.25 14.27 6.61
N TRP A 404 5.24 13.59 6.01
CA TRP A 404 6.61 13.59 6.54
C TRP A 404 7.25 14.98 6.58
N PRO A 405 8.20 15.21 7.49
CA PRO A 405 8.93 16.48 7.60
C PRO A 405 9.98 16.69 6.48
N LEU A 406 9.84 16.00 5.34
CA LEU A 406 10.82 16.06 4.25
C LEU A 406 10.76 17.39 3.51
N GLU A 407 9.56 17.92 3.24
CA GLU A 407 9.40 19.23 2.61
C GLU A 407 10.09 20.32 3.42
N ASP A 408 9.91 20.31 4.75
CA ASP A 408 10.53 21.25 5.70
C ASP A 408 12.05 21.27 5.57
N SER A 409 12.67 20.12 5.29
CA SER A 409 14.13 20.01 5.15
C SER A 409 14.68 20.54 3.83
N ILE A 410 13.83 20.80 2.83
CA ILE A 410 14.21 21.17 1.46
C ILE A 410 13.88 22.64 1.17
N ARG A 411 12.84 23.19 1.81
CA ARG A 411 12.46 24.60 1.67
C ARG A 411 13.65 25.54 1.89
N ASN A 412 13.70 26.60 1.10
CA ASN A 412 14.73 27.65 1.12
C ASN A 412 16.17 27.16 0.90
N ARG A 413 16.35 25.94 0.40
CA ARG A 413 17.66 25.35 0.10
C ARG A 413 17.79 25.04 -1.39
N LYS A 414 19.02 24.77 -1.81
CA LYS A 414 19.32 24.31 -3.17
C LYS A 414 18.90 22.85 -3.34
N ALA A 415 18.20 22.53 -4.43
CA ALA A 415 17.79 21.18 -4.78
C ALA A 415 17.86 20.94 -6.29
N TYR A 416 17.80 19.66 -6.67
CA TYR A 416 17.80 19.21 -8.05
C TYR A 416 16.42 18.67 -8.44
N TYR A 417 15.74 19.34 -9.35
CA TYR A 417 14.38 19.00 -9.77
C TYR A 417 14.42 18.12 -11.03
N VAL A 418 13.96 16.88 -10.92
CA VAL A 418 14.11 15.85 -11.95
C VAL A 418 12.75 15.43 -12.51
N LEU A 419 12.62 15.50 -13.84
CA LEU A 419 11.45 15.08 -14.59
C LEU A 419 11.81 14.06 -15.68
N SER A 420 10.84 13.23 -16.07
CA SER A 420 10.95 12.35 -17.25
C SER A 420 10.69 13.08 -18.58
N GLN A 421 10.36 14.37 -18.50
CA GLN A 421 10.10 15.26 -19.63
C GLN A 421 10.85 16.57 -19.43
N SER A 422 11.08 17.30 -20.52
CA SER A 422 11.75 18.61 -20.51
C SER A 422 11.02 19.61 -19.62
N HIS A 423 11.77 20.46 -18.91
CA HIS A 423 11.26 21.61 -18.15
C HIS A 423 10.81 22.77 -19.06
N GLY A 424 10.94 22.62 -20.38
CA GLY A 424 10.60 23.62 -21.40
C GLY A 424 11.82 24.06 -22.21
N GLU A 425 11.58 24.66 -23.37
CA GLU A 425 12.64 25.03 -24.33
C GLU A 425 13.53 26.19 -23.82
N ASN A 426 12.98 27.05 -22.97
CA ASN A 426 13.68 28.25 -22.46
C ASN A 426 14.28 28.08 -21.06
N VAL A 427 14.40 26.83 -20.57
CA VAL A 427 14.94 26.52 -19.25
C VAL A 427 16.30 25.85 -19.40
N LYS A 428 17.34 26.42 -18.78
CA LYS A 428 18.66 25.77 -18.70
C LYS A 428 18.55 24.54 -17.81
N GLN A 429 18.60 23.37 -18.44
CA GLN A 429 18.44 22.07 -17.79
C GLN A 429 19.53 21.10 -18.24
N ASP A 430 19.82 20.14 -17.38
CA ASP A 430 20.66 19.00 -17.71
C ASP A 430 19.83 17.93 -18.42
N THR A 431 20.44 17.23 -19.39
CA THR A 431 19.90 15.98 -19.92
C THR A 431 20.67 14.80 -19.30
N ILE A 432 19.93 13.85 -18.74
CA ILE A 432 20.47 12.69 -18.03
C ILE A 432 20.02 11.44 -18.77
N ALA A 433 20.94 10.82 -19.51
CA ALA A 433 20.70 9.51 -20.11
C ALA A 433 20.76 8.44 -19.02
N THR A 434 19.64 7.77 -18.78
CA THR A 434 19.54 6.70 -17.78
C THR A 434 19.11 5.38 -18.42
N ASP A 435 19.32 4.30 -17.69
CA ASP A 435 18.84 2.96 -18.09
C ASP A 435 17.31 2.85 -18.12
N LYS A 436 16.60 3.86 -17.58
CA LYS A 436 15.14 3.98 -17.62
C LYS A 436 14.65 5.07 -18.57
N GLY A 437 15.50 5.53 -19.48
CA GLY A 437 15.20 6.58 -20.46
C GLY A 437 15.84 7.92 -20.13
N LEU A 438 15.45 8.95 -20.86
CA LEU A 438 15.94 10.32 -20.65
C LEU A 438 15.21 10.97 -19.48
N PHE A 439 15.98 11.63 -18.61
CA PHE A 439 15.50 12.50 -17.55
C PHE A 439 16.11 13.88 -17.70
N TYR A 440 15.41 14.89 -17.19
CA TYR A 440 15.81 16.29 -17.28
C TYR A 440 15.90 16.89 -15.89
N GLY A 441 17.06 17.47 -15.58
CA GLY A 441 17.38 18.02 -14.27
C GLY A 441 17.47 19.53 -14.29
N LEU A 442 16.84 20.20 -13.33
CA LEU A 442 16.89 21.64 -13.14
C LEU A 442 17.40 21.96 -11.74
N TRP A 443 18.44 22.77 -11.65
CA TRP A 443 18.93 23.28 -10.36
C TRP A 443 18.03 24.43 -9.88
N ILE A 444 17.45 24.25 -8.69
CA ILE A 444 16.68 25.28 -8.00
C ILE A 444 17.53 25.77 -6.83
N ASN A 445 18.01 27.02 -6.87
CA ASN A 445 18.94 27.54 -5.87
C ASN A 445 18.29 27.78 -4.51
N LYS A 446 17.04 28.24 -4.51
CA LYS A 446 16.22 28.46 -3.31
C LYS A 446 14.83 27.88 -3.55
N VAL A 447 14.61 26.66 -3.06
CA VAL A 447 13.31 25.97 -3.23
C VAL A 447 12.21 26.72 -2.51
N ARG A 448 11.24 27.20 -3.28
CA ARG A 448 10.03 27.84 -2.79
C ARG A 448 8.88 26.86 -3.01
N MET A 449 8.45 26.15 -1.96
CA MET A 449 7.39 25.15 -2.03
C MET A 449 6.52 25.19 -0.78
N TYR A 450 5.21 25.00 -0.95
CA TYR A 450 4.20 25.27 0.06
C TYR A 450 3.07 24.22 0.09
N GLN A 451 3.38 22.93 -0.07
CA GLN A 451 2.35 21.88 -0.18
C GLN A 451 1.52 21.70 1.09
N LYS A 452 2.12 21.85 2.28
CA LYS A 452 1.40 21.76 3.55
C LYS A 452 0.54 22.99 3.88
N VAL A 453 0.72 24.13 3.20
CA VAL A 453 -0.12 25.33 3.46
C VAL A 453 -1.59 24.94 3.29
N THR A 454 -2.39 25.27 4.30
CA THR A 454 -3.83 24.99 4.26
C THR A 454 -4.57 26.26 3.89
N VAL A 455 -5.45 26.16 2.89
CA VAL A 455 -6.35 27.23 2.43
C VAL A 455 -7.78 26.78 2.67
N ARG A 456 -8.55 27.60 3.40
CA ARG A 456 -9.98 27.38 3.67
C ARG A 456 -10.76 28.63 3.31
N LEU A 457 -12.03 28.47 2.96
CA LEU A 457 -12.96 29.60 2.96
C LEU A 457 -13.32 29.93 4.41
N SER A 458 -13.27 31.20 4.79
CA SER A 458 -13.78 31.64 6.10
C SER A 458 -15.27 31.32 6.24
N GLU A 459 -16.00 31.46 5.13
CA GLU A 459 -17.42 31.14 5.02
C GLU A 459 -17.66 30.59 3.61
N VAL A 460 -18.38 29.47 3.51
CA VAL A 460 -18.72 28.86 2.22
C VAL A 460 -20.00 29.51 1.72
N PRO A 461 -19.98 30.17 0.54
CA PRO A 461 -21.19 30.75 -0.03
C PRO A 461 -22.32 29.73 -0.21
N GLU A 462 -23.53 30.10 0.21
CA GLU A 462 -24.73 29.27 0.06
C GLU A 462 -25.18 29.14 -1.41
N GLU A 463 -25.04 30.22 -2.17
CA GLU A 463 -25.39 30.26 -3.59
C GLU A 463 -24.14 30.46 -4.44
N TRP A 464 -24.13 29.89 -5.65
CA TRP A 464 -23.10 30.11 -6.66
C TRP A 464 -23.81 30.44 -7.97
N GLN A 465 -23.76 31.70 -8.40
CA GLN A 465 -24.42 32.15 -9.63
C GLN A 465 -23.44 32.00 -10.80
N ARG A 466 -23.88 31.35 -11.88
CA ARG A 466 -23.02 31.10 -13.04
C ARG A 466 -22.37 32.38 -13.59
N GLY A 467 -21.07 32.34 -13.85
CA GLY A 467 -20.30 33.44 -14.44
C GLY A 467 -20.13 34.67 -13.54
N GLU A 468 -20.62 34.66 -12.29
CA GLU A 468 -20.43 35.79 -11.38
C GLU A 468 -18.97 35.90 -10.92
N THR A 469 -18.53 37.12 -10.59
CA THR A 469 -17.31 37.32 -9.80
C THR A 469 -17.70 37.42 -8.33
N LYS A 470 -17.34 36.40 -7.56
CA LYS A 470 -17.71 36.27 -6.15
C LYS A 470 -16.59 36.71 -5.23
N LYS A 471 -16.93 37.61 -4.30
CA LYS A 471 -16.02 38.02 -3.23
C LYS A 471 -16.04 36.98 -2.12
N VAL A 472 -14.87 36.47 -1.76
CA VAL A 472 -14.69 35.50 -0.68
C VAL A 472 -13.49 35.86 0.18
N THR A 473 -13.45 35.36 1.41
CA THR A 473 -12.28 35.49 2.28
C THR A 473 -11.65 34.12 2.50
N LEU A 474 -10.35 34.04 2.26
CA LEU A 474 -9.57 32.84 2.50
C LEU A 474 -8.86 32.90 3.85
N GLU A 475 -8.93 31.84 4.63
CA GLU A 475 -8.05 31.59 5.77
C GLU A 475 -6.87 30.76 5.28
N ILE A 476 -5.67 31.36 5.32
CA ILE A 476 -4.43 30.71 4.90
C ILE A 476 -3.58 30.46 6.14
N THR A 477 -3.35 29.19 6.44
CA THR A 477 -2.57 28.74 7.60
C THR A 477 -1.18 28.30 7.17
N ASN A 478 -0.16 28.86 7.83
CA ASN A 478 1.22 28.42 7.70
C ASN A 478 1.51 27.32 8.75
N PRO A 479 1.68 26.04 8.36
CA PRO A 479 1.99 24.97 9.31
C PRO A 479 3.49 24.81 9.62
N TYR A 480 4.35 25.62 8.99
CA TYR A 480 5.79 25.46 9.06
C TYR A 480 6.41 26.26 10.20
N GLN A 481 7.63 25.90 10.57
CA GLN A 481 8.48 26.66 11.51
C GLN A 481 9.07 27.94 10.89
N GLU A 482 9.03 28.06 9.56
CA GLU A 482 9.53 29.22 8.82
C GLU A 482 8.39 30.04 8.22
N PRO A 483 8.57 31.36 8.01
CA PRO A 483 7.59 32.18 7.33
C PRO A 483 7.24 31.66 5.93
N VAL A 484 6.01 31.92 5.50
CA VAL A 484 5.54 31.67 4.13
C VAL A 484 5.29 33.03 3.47
N SER A 485 6.09 33.36 2.46
CA SER A 485 5.87 34.54 1.63
C SER A 485 5.04 34.18 0.41
N LEU A 486 3.89 34.84 0.22
CA LEU A 486 3.11 34.79 -1.02
C LEU A 486 3.52 35.88 -2.01
N GLY A 487 4.21 36.92 -1.53
CA GLY A 487 4.73 38.02 -2.35
C GLY A 487 5.88 37.61 -3.28
N ASN A 488 6.03 38.28 -4.42
CA ASN A 488 7.02 37.91 -5.45
C ASN A 488 8.22 38.87 -5.55
N ALA A 489 8.26 39.91 -4.73
CA ALA A 489 9.35 40.87 -4.72
C ALA A 489 10.67 40.17 -4.31
N GLY A 490 11.68 40.20 -5.19
CA GLY A 490 13.00 39.62 -4.93
C GLY A 490 13.07 38.09 -4.96
N GLU A 491 12.01 37.39 -5.34
CA GLU A 491 12.01 35.93 -5.46
C GLU A 491 12.24 35.50 -6.92
N GLU A 492 13.15 34.54 -7.13
CA GLU A 492 13.42 33.94 -8.44
C GLU A 492 12.17 33.26 -9.02
N TRP A 493 11.43 32.57 -8.14
CA TRP A 493 10.29 31.75 -8.51
C TRP A 493 8.99 32.38 -8.03
N LYS A 494 8.06 32.63 -8.94
CA LYS A 494 6.77 33.25 -8.62
C LYS A 494 5.88 32.30 -7.82
N CYS A 495 5.24 32.85 -6.79
CA CYS A 495 4.12 32.26 -6.09
C CYS A 495 2.82 32.86 -6.60
N ILE A 496 1.85 32.02 -6.91
CA ILE A 496 0.53 32.42 -7.40
C ILE A 496 -0.52 31.65 -6.61
N LEU A 497 -1.43 32.39 -6.00
CA LEU A 497 -2.62 31.82 -5.38
C LEU A 497 -3.66 31.59 -6.47
N GLU A 498 -4.08 30.35 -6.64
CA GLU A 498 -4.97 29.93 -7.72
C GLU A 498 -6.16 29.15 -7.14
N TYR A 499 -7.23 29.09 -7.93
CA TYR A 499 -8.39 28.27 -7.65
C TYR A 499 -8.85 27.57 -8.92
N GLY A 500 -9.52 26.42 -8.75
CA GLY A 500 -10.03 25.64 -9.87
C GLY A 500 -11.31 24.92 -9.50
N PHE A 501 -12.22 24.82 -10.48
CA PHE A 501 -13.47 24.07 -10.36
C PHE A 501 -13.32 22.74 -11.09
N LYS A 502 -13.69 21.65 -10.41
CA LYS A 502 -13.78 20.31 -11.00
C LYS A 502 -15.22 19.92 -11.27
N MET A 503 -15.46 19.33 -12.43
CA MET A 503 -16.70 18.65 -12.81
C MET A 503 -16.32 17.27 -13.33
N ASP A 504 -17.01 16.22 -12.88
CA ASP A 504 -16.77 14.83 -13.28
C ASP A 504 -15.29 14.40 -13.21
N GLY A 505 -14.61 14.76 -12.12
CA GLY A 505 -13.20 14.42 -11.85
C GLY A 505 -12.17 15.30 -12.58
N ASN A 506 -12.58 16.07 -13.59
CA ASN A 506 -11.69 16.89 -14.41
C ASN A 506 -11.78 18.37 -14.01
N PHE A 507 -10.65 19.08 -14.09
CA PHE A 507 -10.66 20.54 -13.92
C PHE A 507 -11.24 21.20 -15.17
N VAL A 508 -12.22 22.09 -14.99
CA VAL A 508 -12.72 22.94 -16.08
C VAL A 508 -11.68 24.01 -16.40
N TYR A 509 -11.14 24.67 -15.37
CA TYR A 509 -10.04 25.61 -15.49
C TYR A 509 -9.30 25.78 -14.16
N PHE A 510 -8.14 26.43 -14.23
CA PHE A 510 -7.51 27.11 -13.11
C PHE A 510 -7.36 28.59 -13.42
N LYS A 511 -7.67 29.43 -12.44
CA LYS A 511 -7.52 30.88 -12.52
C LYS A 511 -6.75 31.40 -11.32
N THR A 512 -6.08 32.52 -11.50
CA THR A 512 -5.45 33.26 -10.41
C THR A 512 -6.53 33.85 -9.51
N PHE A 513 -6.40 33.66 -8.20
CA PHE A 513 -7.25 34.29 -7.21
C PHE A 513 -6.87 35.77 -7.09
N THR A 514 -7.82 36.66 -7.33
CA THR A 514 -7.56 38.10 -7.32
C THR A 514 -7.56 38.60 -5.88
N ALA A 515 -6.36 38.78 -5.31
CA ALA A 515 -6.16 39.32 -3.97
C ALA A 515 -4.82 40.08 -3.89
N ASP A 516 -4.73 41.04 -2.96
CA ASP A 516 -3.44 41.69 -2.66
C ASP A 516 -2.61 40.80 -1.73
N VAL A 517 -1.73 40.01 -2.34
CA VAL A 517 -0.78 39.12 -1.65
C VAL A 517 0.68 39.53 -1.93
N SER A 518 0.88 40.69 -2.56
CA SER A 518 2.17 41.13 -3.11
C SER A 518 3.29 41.25 -2.07
N GLN A 519 2.91 41.60 -0.83
CA GLN A 519 3.80 41.75 0.33
C GLN A 519 3.41 40.82 1.48
N LEU A 520 2.54 39.84 1.25
CA LEU A 520 1.97 39.02 2.32
C LEU A 520 2.98 37.96 2.78
N VAL A 521 3.40 38.09 4.04
CA VAL A 521 4.24 37.12 4.75
C VAL A 521 3.48 36.58 5.96
N ILE A 522 3.27 35.26 5.98
CA ILE A 522 2.54 34.55 7.02
C ILE A 522 3.55 34.00 8.03
N LYS A 523 3.44 34.42 9.30
CA LYS A 523 4.33 33.96 10.38
C LYS A 523 4.14 32.46 10.65
N PRO A 524 5.16 31.76 11.18
CA PRO A 524 5.06 30.35 11.58
C PRO A 524 3.83 30.06 12.43
N HIS A 525 3.10 28.98 12.14
CA HIS A 525 1.92 28.51 12.89
C HIS A 525 0.80 29.54 13.04
N THR A 526 0.74 30.54 12.16
CA THR A 526 -0.33 31.55 12.16
C THR A 526 -1.25 31.38 10.96
N THR A 527 -2.47 31.91 11.11
CA THR A 527 -3.48 32.01 10.07
C THR A 527 -3.71 33.48 9.75
N VAL A 528 -3.79 33.81 8.46
CA VAL A 528 -4.19 35.14 7.98
C VAL A 528 -5.46 35.05 7.16
N ARG A 529 -6.21 36.16 7.12
CA ARG A 529 -7.41 36.31 6.29
C ARG A 529 -7.08 37.14 5.06
N VAL A 530 -7.34 36.58 3.89
CA VAL A 530 -7.07 37.21 2.60
C VAL A 530 -8.40 37.37 1.85
N PRO A 531 -8.99 38.57 1.86
CA PRO A 531 -10.15 38.85 1.03
C PRO A 531 -9.73 38.90 -0.43
N GLY A 532 -10.57 38.38 -1.31
CA GLY A 532 -10.31 38.41 -2.74
C GLY A 532 -11.53 38.01 -3.55
N MET A 533 -11.30 37.80 -4.83
CA MET A 533 -12.34 37.48 -5.79
C MET A 533 -11.98 36.25 -6.62
N LEU A 534 -13.01 35.46 -6.92
CA LEU A 534 -12.96 34.36 -7.86
C LEU A 534 -14.12 34.47 -8.84
N GLU A 535 -13.93 34.02 -10.06
CA GLU A 535 -14.98 33.85 -11.07
C GLU A 535 -15.60 32.45 -10.95
N VAL A 536 -16.93 32.37 -10.98
CA VAL A 536 -17.71 31.12 -10.94
C VAL A 536 -17.87 30.57 -12.37
N PRO A 537 -17.89 29.24 -12.60
CA PRO A 537 -18.13 28.65 -13.92
C PRO A 537 -19.39 29.18 -14.61
N LYS A 538 -19.38 29.28 -15.94
CA LYS A 538 -20.53 29.77 -16.74
C LYS A 538 -21.60 28.69 -16.95
N GLU A 539 -21.22 27.43 -16.85
CA GLU A 539 -22.12 26.30 -16.99
C GLU A 539 -22.67 25.91 -15.62
N THR A 540 -23.96 25.59 -15.57
CA THR A 540 -24.62 25.11 -14.35
C THR A 540 -24.17 23.68 -14.04
N GLY A 541 -24.16 23.33 -12.76
CA GLY A 541 -23.77 21.98 -12.36
C GLY A 541 -23.15 21.90 -10.98
N LYS A 542 -22.81 20.68 -10.57
CA LYS A 542 -22.20 20.40 -9.27
C LYS A 542 -20.69 20.34 -9.42
N TYR A 543 -20.02 21.36 -8.91
CA TYR A 543 -18.58 21.48 -8.96
C TYR A 543 -17.92 21.18 -7.62
N LYS A 544 -16.63 20.85 -7.68
CA LYS A 544 -15.71 20.85 -6.54
C LYS A 544 -14.68 21.96 -6.73
N LEU A 545 -14.80 23.03 -5.93
CA LEU A 545 -13.82 24.10 -5.86
C LEU A 545 -12.62 23.65 -5.02
N ILE A 546 -11.41 23.94 -5.52
CA ILE A 546 -10.17 23.82 -4.76
C ILE A 546 -9.30 25.06 -4.90
N PHE A 547 -8.44 25.29 -3.92
CA PHE A 547 -7.39 26.29 -3.94
C PHE A 547 -6.01 25.64 -4.01
N SER A 548 -5.10 26.31 -4.69
CA SER A 548 -3.73 25.88 -4.90
C SER A 548 -2.77 27.05 -4.74
N VAL A 549 -1.66 26.81 -4.05
CA VAL A 549 -0.53 27.72 -3.96
C VAL A 549 0.52 27.21 -4.95
N ARG A 550 0.54 27.81 -6.14
CA ARG A 550 1.51 27.49 -7.19
C ARG A 550 2.81 28.21 -6.92
N THR A 551 3.92 27.52 -7.05
CA THR A 551 5.27 28.11 -6.93
C THR A 551 6.07 27.59 -8.11
N GLU A 552 6.55 28.47 -8.98
CA GLU A 552 7.33 28.03 -10.15
C GLU A 552 8.64 27.36 -9.70
N PRO A 553 9.19 26.39 -10.46
CA PRO A 553 8.64 25.75 -11.65
C PRO A 553 7.59 24.66 -11.34
N PHE A 554 7.17 24.52 -10.08
CA PHE A 554 6.19 23.51 -9.68
C PHE A 554 4.76 23.89 -10.09
N SER A 555 3.95 22.88 -10.38
CA SER A 555 2.59 23.03 -10.88
C SER A 555 1.57 23.42 -9.80
N GLY A 556 1.95 23.54 -8.54
CA GLY A 556 1.09 23.87 -7.40
C GLY A 556 0.39 22.64 -6.82
N GLY A 557 0.41 22.53 -5.49
CA GLY A 557 -0.22 21.44 -4.75
C GLY A 557 -1.71 21.69 -4.48
N ARG A 558 -2.41 20.69 -3.93
CA ARG A 558 -3.79 20.86 -3.47
C ARG A 558 -3.80 21.35 -2.01
N ASN A 559 -3.99 22.67 -1.83
CA ASN A 559 -3.90 23.34 -0.53
C ASN A 559 -5.24 23.43 0.22
N SER A 560 -6.36 23.07 -0.40
CA SER A 560 -7.68 23.02 0.25
C SER A 560 -8.29 21.62 0.21
N GLY A 561 -9.33 21.41 1.04
CA GLY A 561 -10.30 20.35 0.78
C GLY A 561 -11.09 20.63 -0.50
N MET A 562 -11.88 19.63 -0.96
CA MET A 562 -12.83 19.83 -2.06
C MET A 562 -14.11 20.47 -1.54
N ILE A 563 -14.34 21.73 -1.90
CA ILE A 563 -15.53 22.50 -1.48
C ILE A 563 -16.62 22.28 -2.51
N THR A 564 -17.81 21.84 -2.09
CA THR A 564 -18.95 21.71 -2.99
C THR A 564 -19.47 23.08 -3.39
N ALA A 565 -19.62 23.31 -4.70
CA ALA A 565 -20.24 24.49 -5.26
C ALA A 565 -21.32 24.05 -6.25
N ASP A 566 -22.59 24.28 -5.90
CA ASP A 566 -23.73 24.00 -6.78
C ASP A 566 -24.05 25.29 -7.57
N VAL A 567 -23.61 25.32 -8.82
CA VAL A 567 -23.67 26.51 -9.68
C VAL A 567 -25.01 26.53 -10.40
N LYS A 568 -25.80 27.57 -10.13
CA LYS A 568 -27.15 27.80 -10.66
C LYS A 568 -27.16 28.78 -11.83
#